data_AF-A0A7V7ZFI7-F1
#
_entry.id   AF-A0A7V7ZFI7-F1
#
_cell.length_a   1.000
_cell.length_b   1.000
_cell.length_c   1.000
_cell.angle_alpha   90.00
_cell.angle_beta   90.00
_cell.angle_gamma   90.00
#
_symmetry.space_group_name_H-M   'P 1'
#
loop_
_entity.id
_entity.type
_entity.pdbx_description
1 polymer ?
#
loop_
_entity_poly.entity_id
_entity_poly.type
_entity_poly.pdbx_seq_one_letter_code
_entity_poly.pdbx_strand_id
1 'polypeptide(L)'
;MHDAEFIATLRRNAMGEPGSFIYALHEQERFDAALYAQYLACLQALAQAARAAPPDAAVQRMVFDTYAYTMKALVWHYSPHDLSRVAGLPDDALPDMLEELGLAARGVLAPQR
;
A
#
# COMPACT_ATOMS: atom_id res chain seq x y z
N MET A 1 -12.14 -13.62 -12.14
CA MET A 1 -13.17 -13.10 -11.22
C MET A 1 -12.58 -12.48 -9.93
N HIS A 2 -11.31 -12.73 -9.59
CA HIS A 2 -10.66 -12.14 -8.41
C HIS A 2 -10.14 -10.70 -8.62
N ASP A 3 -9.83 -10.30 -9.86
CA ASP A 3 -9.21 -9.00 -10.14
C ASP A 3 -10.10 -7.79 -9.78
N ALA A 4 -11.42 -7.92 -9.92
CA ALA A 4 -12.35 -6.83 -9.62
C ALA A 4 -12.37 -6.46 -8.12
N GLU A 5 -12.23 -7.46 -7.24
CA GLU A 5 -12.21 -7.26 -5.79
C GLU A 5 -10.89 -6.61 -5.35
N PHE A 6 -9.76 -7.02 -5.94
CA PHE A 6 -8.47 -6.38 -5.71
C PHE A 6 -8.45 -4.94 -6.22
N ILE A 7 -8.96 -4.68 -7.43
CA ILE A 7 -9.06 -3.32 -7.96
C ILE A 7 -9.97 -2.46 -7.07
N ALA A 8 -11.08 -3.00 -6.57
CA ALA A 8 -11.93 -2.29 -5.62
C ALA A 8 -11.17 -1.95 -4.32
N THR A 9 -10.46 -2.91 -3.73
CA THR A 9 -9.65 -2.70 -2.52
C THR A 9 -8.56 -1.65 -2.72
N LEU A 10 -7.86 -1.71 -3.86
CA LEU A 10 -6.86 -0.71 -4.24
C LEU A 10 -7.50 0.67 -4.40
N ARG A 11 -8.64 0.76 -5.07
CA ARG A 11 -9.36 2.02 -5.27
C ARG A 11 -9.77 2.64 -3.94
N ARG A 12 -10.29 1.85 -3.00
CA ARG A 12 -10.67 2.33 -1.66
C ARG A 12 -9.47 2.92 -0.92
N ASN A 13 -8.30 2.29 -1.04
CA ASN A 13 -7.05 2.83 -0.50
C ASN A 13 -6.61 4.11 -1.22
N ALA A 14 -6.66 4.13 -2.56
CA ALA A 14 -6.28 5.31 -3.35
C ALA A 14 -7.19 6.52 -3.09
N MET A 15 -8.46 6.28 -2.77
CA MET A 15 -9.43 7.30 -2.40
C MET A 15 -9.40 7.66 -0.91
N GLY A 16 -8.59 6.97 -0.09
CA GLY A 16 -8.56 7.17 1.35
C GLY A 16 -9.93 6.94 2.00
N GLU A 17 -10.70 5.97 1.53
CA GLU A 17 -12.05 5.74 2.06
C GLU A 17 -12.02 5.21 3.50
N PRO A 18 -13.04 5.51 4.33
CA PRO A 18 -13.18 4.92 5.65
C PRO A 18 -13.05 3.39 5.62
N GLY A 19 -12.20 2.88 6.52
CA GLY A 19 -11.88 1.45 6.60
C GLY A 19 -10.86 0.97 5.55
N SER A 20 -10.16 1.86 4.86
CA SER A 20 -8.95 1.52 4.10
C SER A 20 -7.68 1.68 4.94
N PHE A 21 -6.59 1.04 4.56
CA PHE A 21 -5.31 1.17 5.25
C PHE A 21 -4.78 2.61 5.17
N ILE A 22 -4.89 3.24 3.99
CA ILE A 22 -4.50 4.64 3.80
C ILE A 22 -5.32 5.58 4.69
N TYR A 23 -6.62 5.34 4.87
CA TYR A 23 -7.43 6.11 5.80
C TYR A 23 -6.96 5.95 7.25
N ALA A 24 -6.65 4.72 7.68
CA ALA A 24 -6.11 4.49 9.02
C ALA A 24 -4.78 5.23 9.24
N LEU A 25 -3.91 5.27 8.23
CA LEU A 25 -2.65 6.02 8.30
C LEU A 25 -2.88 7.54 8.30
N HIS A 26 -3.71 8.07 7.40
CA HIS A 26 -3.86 9.51 7.18
C HIS A 26 -4.77 10.18 8.22
N GLU A 27 -5.93 9.59 8.50
CA GLU A 27 -6.98 10.22 9.32
C GLU A 27 -6.92 9.79 10.79
N GLN A 28 -6.35 8.62 11.07
CA GLN A 28 -6.28 8.07 12.44
C GLN A 28 -4.87 8.02 13.00
N GLU A 29 -3.85 8.37 12.19
CA GLU A 29 -2.44 8.25 12.54
C GLU A 29 -2.14 6.88 13.17
N ARG A 30 -2.68 5.80 12.59
CA ARG A 30 -2.62 4.46 13.18
C ARG A 30 -2.25 3.42 12.14
N PHE A 31 -1.33 2.56 12.52
CA PHE A 31 -1.04 1.36 11.78
C PHE A 31 -2.06 0.27 12.15
N ASP A 32 -2.94 -0.04 11.21
CA ASP A 32 -3.92 -1.13 11.36
C ASP A 32 -3.42 -2.37 10.60
N ALA A 33 -2.93 -3.37 11.34
CA ALA A 33 -2.31 -4.55 10.77
C ALA A 33 -3.25 -5.37 9.88
N ALA A 34 -4.55 -5.42 10.21
CA ALA A 34 -5.52 -6.16 9.41
C ALA A 34 -5.78 -5.45 8.06
N LEU A 35 -5.90 -4.12 8.08
CA LEU A 35 -6.05 -3.34 6.85
C LEU A 35 -4.77 -3.35 6.00
N TYR A 36 -3.60 -3.30 6.64
CA TYR A 36 -2.32 -3.47 5.95
C TYR A 36 -2.23 -4.82 5.25
N ALA A 37 -2.55 -5.92 5.95
CA ALA A 37 -2.51 -7.25 5.37
C ALA A 37 -3.45 -7.39 4.15
N GLN A 38 -4.65 -6.81 4.21
CA GLN A 38 -5.57 -6.78 3.07
C GLN A 38 -5.00 -5.98 1.89
N TYR A 39 -4.41 -4.81 2.17
CA TYR A 39 -3.79 -3.98 1.15
C TYR A 39 -2.57 -4.67 0.51
N LEU A 40 -1.70 -5.30 1.31
CA LEU A 40 -0.55 -6.04 0.81
C LEU A 40 -0.96 -7.24 -0.05
N ALA A 41 -1.92 -8.05 0.41
CA ALA A 41 -2.45 -9.18 -0.34
C ALA A 41 -3.05 -8.74 -1.69
N CYS A 42 -3.74 -7.60 -1.70
CA CYS A 42 -4.24 -6.97 -2.93
C CYS A 42 -3.09 -6.64 -3.91
N LEU A 43 -2.01 -5.99 -3.44
CA LEU A 43 -0.87 -5.68 -4.30
C LEU A 43 -0.15 -6.92 -4.81
N GLN A 44 0.02 -7.94 -3.96
CA GLN A 44 0.63 -9.22 -4.34
C GLN A 44 -0.20 -9.94 -5.43
N ALA A 45 -1.52 -9.94 -5.31
CA ALA A 45 -2.41 -10.50 -6.32
C ALA A 45 -2.33 -9.73 -7.65
N LEU A 46 -2.33 -8.39 -7.60
CA LEU A 46 -2.15 -7.56 -8.80
C LEU A 46 -0.78 -7.77 -9.45
N ALA A 47 0.28 -7.91 -8.66
CA ALA A 47 1.63 -8.21 -9.15
C ALA A 47 1.70 -9.58 -9.83
N GLN A 48 1.00 -10.57 -9.28
CA GLN A 48 0.91 -11.89 -9.88
C GLN A 48 0.11 -11.85 -11.21
N ALA A 49 -1.01 -11.13 -11.26
CA ALA A 49 -1.80 -10.94 -12.47
C ALA A 49 -1.01 -10.19 -13.56
N ALA A 50 -0.20 -9.20 -13.15
CA ALA A 50 0.64 -8.40 -14.04
C ALA A 50 1.58 -9.26 -14.92
N ARG A 51 2.01 -10.43 -14.42
CA ARG A 51 2.89 -11.37 -15.15
C ARG A 51 2.26 -11.93 -16.42
N ALA A 52 0.92 -12.03 -16.45
CA ALA A 52 0.20 -12.51 -17.63
C ALA A 52 -0.16 -11.36 -18.58
N ALA A 53 -0.53 -10.21 -18.03
CA ALA A 53 -0.86 -9.01 -18.79
C ALA A 53 -0.52 -7.76 -17.96
N PRO A 54 0.19 -6.76 -18.52
CA PRO A 54 0.46 -5.52 -17.83
C PRO A 54 -0.83 -4.84 -17.34
N PRO A 55 -0.89 -4.35 -16.09
CA PRO A 55 -2.03 -3.60 -15.59
C PRO A 55 -2.19 -2.29 -16.38
N ASP A 56 -3.42 -1.78 -16.45
CA ASP A 56 -3.64 -0.47 -17.06
C ASP A 56 -2.99 0.67 -16.25
N ALA A 57 -2.87 1.84 -16.88
CA ALA A 57 -2.22 3.00 -16.28
C ALA A 57 -2.94 3.51 -15.01
N ALA A 58 -4.25 3.31 -14.89
CA ALA A 58 -5.00 3.75 -13.72
C ALA A 58 -4.68 2.87 -12.50
N VAL A 59 -4.60 1.55 -12.69
CA VAL A 59 -4.16 0.61 -11.65
C VAL A 59 -2.74 0.91 -11.22
N GLN A 60 -1.81 1.06 -12.17
CA GLN A 60 -0.43 1.43 -11.86
C GLN A 60 -0.36 2.74 -11.06
N ARG A 61 -1.14 3.75 -11.45
CA ARG A 61 -1.18 5.02 -10.75
C ARG A 61 -1.68 4.88 -9.31
N MET A 62 -2.76 4.14 -9.09
CA MET A 62 -3.28 3.89 -7.74
C MET A 62 -2.26 3.16 -6.86
N VAL A 63 -1.54 2.16 -7.39
CA VAL A 63 -0.48 1.48 -6.65
C VAL A 63 0.66 2.44 -6.31
N PHE A 64 1.09 3.27 -7.26
CA PHE A 64 2.14 4.25 -7.00
C PHE A 64 1.74 5.24 -5.90
N ASP A 65 0.55 5.83 -6.00
CA ASP A 65 0.10 6.86 -5.05
C ASP A 65 -0.05 6.30 -3.63
N THR A 66 -0.62 5.11 -3.49
CA THR A 66 -0.82 4.44 -2.18
C THR A 66 0.48 3.94 -1.57
N TYR A 67 1.39 3.38 -2.37
CA TYR A 67 2.74 3.01 -1.94
C TYR A 67 3.55 4.24 -1.49
N ALA A 68 3.58 5.28 -2.33
CA ALA A 68 4.33 6.51 -2.04
C ALA A 68 3.81 7.18 -0.77
N TYR A 69 2.49 7.23 -0.58
CA TYR A 69 1.89 7.76 0.64
C TYR A 69 2.30 6.95 1.88
N THR A 70 2.25 5.61 1.78
CA THR A 70 2.69 4.73 2.89
C THR A 70 4.14 5.02 3.27
N MET A 71 5.05 5.13 2.29
CA MET A 71 6.45 5.49 2.56
C MET A 71 6.58 6.87 3.19
N LYS A 72 5.81 7.85 2.71
CA LYS A 72 5.80 9.21 3.23
C LYS A 72 5.36 9.26 4.69
N ALA A 73 4.30 8.53 5.05
CA ALA A 73 3.81 8.43 6.42
C ALA A 73 4.88 7.87 7.38
N LEU A 74 5.64 6.88 6.94
CA LEU A 74 6.75 6.32 7.72
C LEU A 74 7.92 7.30 7.85
N VAL A 75 8.30 7.99 6.76
CA VAL A 75 9.33 9.04 6.81
C VAL A 75 8.94 10.14 7.79
N TRP A 76 7.68 10.57 7.79
CA TRP A 76 7.16 11.54 8.74
C TRP A 76 7.17 11.03 10.17
N HIS A 77 6.76 9.78 10.41
CA HIS A 77 6.81 9.17 11.73
C HIS A 77 8.22 9.21 12.35
N TYR A 78 9.26 8.93 11.57
CA TYR A 78 10.65 8.95 12.05
C TYR A 78 11.34 10.32 11.93
N SER A 79 10.67 11.34 11.38
CA SER A 79 11.25 12.66 11.26
C SER A 79 11.31 13.36 12.63
N PRO A 80 12.48 13.87 13.05
CA PRO A 80 12.62 14.55 14.34
C PRO A 80 11.89 15.89 14.40
N HIS A 81 11.45 16.43 13.25
CA HIS A 81 10.79 17.73 13.14
C HIS A 81 9.31 17.63 12.74
N ASP A 82 8.79 16.43 12.57
CA ASP A 82 7.38 16.20 12.22
C ASP A 82 6.59 15.82 13.48
N LEU A 83 5.34 16.28 13.54
CA LEU A 83 4.40 15.94 14.62
C LEU A 83 3.60 14.68 14.32
N SER A 84 3.57 14.23 13.06
CA SER A 84 2.86 13.01 12.68
C SER A 84 3.50 11.79 13.33
N ARG A 85 2.68 11.02 14.05
CA ARG A 85 3.13 9.80 14.74
C ARG A 85 2.12 8.70 14.52
N VAL A 86 2.46 7.78 13.63
CA VAL A 86 1.68 6.56 13.44
C VAL A 86 1.77 5.65 14.67
N ALA A 87 0.66 5.51 15.41
CA ALA A 87 0.54 4.61 16.55
C ALA A 87 0.45 3.14 16.09
N GLY A 88 1.05 2.24 16.89
CA GLY A 88 0.96 0.79 16.63
C GLY A 88 1.83 0.30 15.47
N LEU A 89 2.81 1.10 15.02
CA LEU A 89 3.79 0.64 14.04
C LEU A 89 4.56 -0.57 14.61
N PRO A 90 4.73 -1.64 13.83
CA PRO A 90 5.49 -2.80 14.25
C PRO A 90 6.99 -2.58 14.00
N ASP A 91 7.64 -1.73 14.80
CA ASP A 91 9.02 -1.29 14.57
C ASP A 91 10.00 -2.46 14.30
N ASP A 92 9.88 -3.56 15.05
CA ASP A 92 10.74 -4.74 14.91
C ASP A 92 10.54 -5.48 13.57
N ALA A 93 9.32 -5.48 13.03
CA ALA A 93 8.97 -6.17 11.77
C ALA A 93 8.90 -5.22 10.57
N LEU A 94 9.07 -3.91 10.79
CA LEU A 94 8.93 -2.90 9.75
C LEU A 94 9.89 -3.11 8.57
N PRO A 95 11.17 -3.49 8.74
CA PRO A 95 12.07 -3.73 7.62
C PRO A 95 11.54 -4.79 6.65
N ASP A 96 11.10 -5.94 7.18
CA ASP A 96 10.58 -7.06 6.38
C ASP A 96 9.28 -6.66 5.67
N MET A 97 8.39 -5.98 6.39
CA MET A 97 7.14 -5.45 5.83
C MET A 97 7.36 -4.44 4.70
N LEU A 98 8.37 -3.58 4.82
CA LEU A 98 8.75 -2.63 3.78
C LEU A 98 9.32 -3.33 2.55
N GLU A 99 10.12 -4.38 2.74
CA GLU A 99 10.63 -5.18 1.64
C GLU A 99 9.50 -5.88 0.89
N GLU A 100 8.58 -6.53 1.61
CA GLU A 100 7.41 -7.20 1.02
C GLU A 100 6.52 -6.23 0.24
N LEU A 101 6.20 -5.08 0.84
CA LEU A 101 5.41 -4.04 0.19
C LEU A 101 6.10 -3.50 -1.06
N GLY A 102 7.40 -3.24 -0.98
CA GLY A 102 8.19 -2.76 -2.11
C GLY A 102 8.30 -3.78 -3.24
N LEU A 103 8.42 -5.07 -2.94
CA LEU A 103 8.38 -6.14 -3.94
C LEU A 103 7.02 -6.23 -4.63
N ALA A 104 5.93 -6.18 -3.87
CA ALA A 104 4.57 -6.22 -4.42
C ALA A 104 4.30 -5.01 -5.33
N ALA A 105 4.61 -3.79 -4.87
CA ALA A 105 4.42 -2.58 -5.66
C ALA A 105 5.25 -2.61 -6.95
N ARG A 106 6.52 -3.03 -6.89
CA ARG A 106 7.38 -3.17 -8.08
C ARG A 106 6.84 -4.19 -9.08
N GLY A 107 6.26 -5.29 -8.62
CA GLY A 107 5.65 -6.28 -9.52
C GLY A 107 4.49 -5.75 -10.35
N VAL A 108 3.80 -4.70 -9.87
CA VAL A 108 2.75 -4.00 -10.63
C VAL A 108 3.32 -2.87 -11.50
N LEU A 109 4.32 -2.14 -11.00
CA LEU A 109 4.84 -0.92 -11.63
C LEU A 109 5.96 -1.16 -12.66
N ALA A 110 6.64 -2.30 -12.61
CA ALA A 110 7.73 -2.59 -13.53
C ALA A 110 7.21 -2.93 -14.94
N PRO A 111 7.88 -2.45 -16.00
CA PRO A 111 7.57 -2.90 -17.35
C PRO A 111 7.86 -4.40 -17.46
N GLN A 112 6.81 -5.19 -17.72
CA GLN A 112 6.92 -6.61 -18.05
C GLN A 112 7.73 -6.70 -19.36
N ARG A 113 8.95 -7.23 -19.30
CA ARG A 113 9.80 -7.49 -20.47
C ARG A 113 9.59 -8.90 -20.97
#